data_AF-A0AA35WQA6-F1
#
_entry.id   AF-A0AA35WQA6-F1
#
_cell.length_a   1.000
_cell.length_b   1.000
_cell.length_c   1.000
_cell.angle_alpha   90.00
_cell.angle_beta   90.00
_cell.angle_gamma   90.00
#
_symmetry.space_group_name_H-M   'P 1'
#
loop_
_entity.id
_entity.type
_entity.pdbx_description
1 polymer ?
#
loop_
_entity_poly.entity_id
_entity_poly.type
_entity_poly.pdbx_seq_one_letter_code
_entity_poly.pdbx_strand_id
1 'polypeptide(L)'
;MSAAELSDIIQHFETESGSDLPTAVRYLTSDVAIARTIRTCLSLQIQPAEFDPSLFQWLYSCVQQKKKSGDLYNFVVQFSLDIILVYFYAVYENQPELKASSEALLMVIIAEAEKDPSPPVQIHPMSKQSVYHASPQSVVSQQAVLTEAMLQRHNETEYSALRPSFAGKPITVNNRLSLLSSVVAVRSVTD
;
A
#
# COMPACT_ATOMS: atom_id res chain seq x y z
N MET A 1 10.45 19.00 -19.05
CA MET A 1 10.60 19.89 -17.87
C MET A 1 10.25 19.09 -16.63
N SER A 2 11.06 18.13 -16.21
CA SER A 2 10.66 17.19 -15.14
C SER A 2 11.82 16.80 -14.21
N ALA A 3 13.00 16.49 -14.75
CA ALA A 3 14.15 16.07 -13.95
C ALA A 3 14.71 17.18 -13.03
N ALA A 4 14.78 18.43 -13.51
CA ALA A 4 15.26 19.55 -12.70
C ALA A 4 14.30 19.87 -11.55
N GLU A 5 12.98 19.88 -11.84
CA GLU A 5 11.95 20.11 -10.83
C GLU A 5 11.91 19.00 -9.77
N LEU A 6 12.14 17.75 -10.18
CA LEU A 6 12.28 16.62 -9.26
C LEU A 6 13.49 16.79 -8.35
N SER A 7 14.65 17.17 -8.91
CA SER A 7 15.86 17.42 -8.13
C SER A 7 15.65 18.53 -7.09
N ASP A 8 14.96 19.60 -7.46
CA ASP A 8 14.63 20.71 -6.54
C ASP A 8 13.71 20.24 -5.40
N ILE A 9 12.69 19.42 -5.71
CA ILE A 9 11.78 18.84 -4.72
C ILE A 9 12.54 17.92 -3.75
N ILE A 10 13.39 17.03 -4.28
CA ILE A 10 14.20 16.10 -3.48
C ILE A 10 15.14 16.90 -2.56
N GLN A 11 15.86 17.88 -3.10
CA GLN A 11 16.81 18.67 -2.35
C GLN A 11 16.13 19.51 -1.26
N HIS A 12 14.97 20.12 -1.56
CA HIS A 12 14.20 20.85 -0.57
C HIS A 12 13.73 19.94 0.56
N PHE A 13 13.21 18.75 0.23
CA PHE A 13 12.82 17.77 1.24
C PHE A 13 14.00 17.29 2.08
N GLU A 14 15.15 16.97 1.48
CA GLU A 14 16.34 16.53 2.22
C GLU A 14 16.87 17.61 3.16
N THR A 15 16.85 18.87 2.71
CA THR A 15 17.30 20.01 3.52
C THR A 15 16.37 20.25 4.71
N GLU A 16 15.05 20.25 4.49
CA GLU A 16 14.08 20.48 5.56
C GLU A 16 13.88 19.27 6.48
N SER A 17 13.99 18.04 5.97
CA SER A 17 13.86 16.82 6.79
C SER A 17 14.97 16.69 7.84
N GLY A 18 16.13 17.31 7.61
CA GLY A 18 17.23 17.39 8.57
C GLY A 18 16.99 18.36 9.73
N SER A 19 16.11 19.35 9.55
CA SER A 19 15.79 20.36 10.57
C SER A 19 14.42 20.16 11.22
N ASP A 20 13.37 19.95 10.42
CA ASP A 20 11.98 19.80 10.88
C ASP A 20 11.16 18.88 9.95
N LEU A 21 11.16 17.59 10.27
CA LEU A 21 10.47 16.56 9.48
C LEU A 21 8.96 16.84 9.28
N PRO A 22 8.16 17.25 10.29
CA PRO A 22 6.76 17.63 10.10
C PRO A 22 6.51 18.68 9.01
N THR A 23 7.38 19.69 8.90
CA THR A 23 7.24 20.76 7.90
C THR A 23 7.55 20.24 6.50
N ALA A 24 8.61 19.44 6.35
CA ALA A 24 8.95 18.78 5.09
C ALA A 24 7.83 17.85 4.59
N VAL A 25 7.17 17.13 5.50
CA VAL A 25 6.02 16.26 5.18
C VAL A 25 4.82 17.10 4.74
N ARG A 26 4.54 18.21 5.41
CA ARG A 26 3.47 19.13 5.02
C ARG A 26 3.71 19.72 3.64
N TYR A 27 4.95 20.10 3.31
CA TYR A 27 5.31 20.56 1.98
C TYR A 27 4.94 19.53 0.92
N LEU A 28 5.36 18.27 1.09
CA LEU A 28 5.07 17.20 0.13
C LEU A 28 3.58 16.86 -0.01
N THR A 29 2.83 16.92 1.10
CA THR A 29 1.42 16.49 1.13
C THR A 29 0.42 17.58 0.79
N SER A 30 0.80 18.85 0.94
CA SER A 30 -0.10 19.99 0.72
C SER A 30 -0.19 20.45 -0.74
N ASP A 31 0.84 20.20 -1.55
CA ASP A 31 0.87 20.67 -2.94
C ASP A 31 0.59 19.53 -3.95
N VAL A 32 -0.56 19.64 -4.62
CA VAL A 32 -0.99 18.72 -5.68
C VAL A 32 -0.04 18.76 -6.89
N ALA A 33 0.64 19.88 -7.12
CA ALA A 33 1.62 20.00 -8.20
C ALA A 33 2.80 19.03 -7.99
N ILE A 34 3.29 18.88 -6.76
CA ILE A 34 4.38 17.93 -6.44
C ILE A 34 3.98 16.50 -6.80
N ALA A 35 2.79 16.06 -6.40
CA ALA A 35 2.30 14.73 -6.74
C ALA A 35 2.13 14.52 -8.25
N ARG A 36 1.73 15.57 -9.00
CA ARG A 36 1.65 15.54 -10.46
C ARG A 36 3.04 15.45 -11.11
N THR A 37 4.01 16.19 -10.60
CA THR A 37 5.40 16.15 -11.08
C THR A 37 6.00 14.77 -10.86
N ILE A 38 5.80 14.14 -9.70
CA ILE A 38 6.27 12.77 -9.42
C ILE A 38 5.61 11.75 -10.36
N ARG A 39 4.29 11.82 -10.59
CA ARG A 39 3.62 10.95 -11.57
C ARG A 39 4.17 11.13 -12.98
N THR A 40 4.47 12.37 -13.36
CA THR A 40 5.09 12.66 -14.67
C THR A 40 6.51 12.10 -14.74
N CYS A 41 7.28 12.20 -13.67
CA CYS A 41 8.63 11.62 -13.63
C CYS A 41 8.58 10.09 -13.70
N LEU A 42 7.64 9.44 -12.98
CA LEU A 42 7.43 7.99 -13.04
C LEU A 42 7.00 7.53 -14.43
N SER A 43 6.13 8.29 -15.13
CA SER A 43 5.72 7.94 -16.49
C SER A 43 6.84 8.12 -17.52
N LEU A 44 7.76 9.06 -17.30
CA LEU A 44 8.95 9.23 -18.13
C LEU A 44 9.94 8.07 -18.00
N GLN A 45 9.97 7.36 -16.86
CA GLN A 45 10.81 6.16 -16.67
C GLN A 45 10.45 5.02 -17.63
N ILE A 46 9.24 5.05 -18.20
CA ILE A 46 8.78 4.08 -19.20
C ILE A 46 9.46 4.38 -20.55
N GLN A 47 10.04 5.56 -20.76
CA GLN A 47 10.74 5.86 -22.00
C GLN A 47 12.18 5.29 -21.94
N PRO A 48 12.65 4.63 -23.01
CA PRO A 48 13.91 3.87 -23.00
C PRO A 48 15.20 4.68 -22.78
N ALA A 49 15.12 6.01 -22.65
CA ALA A 49 16.28 6.90 -22.51
C ALA A 49 16.36 7.66 -21.17
N GLU A 50 15.37 7.54 -20.28
CA GLU A 50 15.25 8.42 -19.11
C GLU A 50 15.10 7.65 -17.79
N PHE A 51 15.87 6.56 -17.61
CA PHE A 51 15.95 5.93 -16.30
C PHE A 51 16.73 6.82 -15.32
N ASP A 52 16.04 7.29 -14.27
CA ASP A 52 16.61 8.05 -13.18
C ASP A 52 16.48 7.25 -11.86
N PRO A 53 17.59 6.67 -11.35
CA PRO A 53 17.56 5.90 -10.11
C PRO A 53 17.31 6.76 -8.87
N SER A 54 17.56 8.08 -8.93
CA SER A 54 17.43 8.97 -7.77
C SER A 54 15.99 9.05 -7.27
N LEU A 55 15.02 9.05 -8.17
CA LEU A 55 13.60 9.02 -7.86
C LEU A 55 13.23 7.79 -7.02
N PHE A 56 13.66 6.59 -7.47
CA PHE A 56 13.35 5.34 -6.77
C PHE A 56 14.05 5.25 -5.42
N GLN A 57 15.30 5.72 -5.33
CA GLN A 57 16.04 5.78 -4.07
C GLN A 57 15.41 6.74 -3.07
N TRP A 58 14.95 7.90 -3.54
CA TRP A 58 14.26 8.88 -2.70
C TRP A 58 12.93 8.34 -2.19
N LEU A 59 12.08 7.80 -3.08
CA LEU A 59 10.81 7.16 -2.69
C LEU A 59 11.02 6.00 -1.71
N TYR A 60 12.05 5.18 -1.95
CA TYR A 60 12.43 4.11 -1.04
C TYR A 60 12.79 4.63 0.35
N SER A 61 13.57 5.72 0.41
CA SER A 61 13.95 6.38 1.66
C SER A 61 12.72 6.97 2.39
N CYS A 62 11.76 7.55 1.67
CA CYS A 62 10.50 8.02 2.23
C CYS A 62 9.71 6.87 2.89
N VAL A 63 9.63 5.70 2.25
CA VAL A 63 8.94 4.52 2.82
C VAL A 63 9.63 4.04 4.11
N GLN A 64 10.96 4.01 4.14
CA GLN A 64 11.70 3.61 5.35
C GLN A 64 11.49 4.56 6.54
N GLN A 65 11.12 5.81 6.27
CA GLN A 65 10.78 6.80 7.30
C GLN A 65 9.37 6.67 7.85
N LYS A 66 8.60 5.63 7.48
CA LYS A 66 7.24 5.35 8.02
C LYS A 66 7.16 5.45 9.54
N LYS A 67 8.17 4.94 10.27
CA LYS A 67 8.22 5.01 11.74
C LYS A 67 8.25 6.44 12.29
N LYS A 68 8.79 7.38 11.52
CA LYS A 68 8.88 8.80 11.90
C LYS A 68 7.66 9.59 11.44
N SER A 69 7.09 9.24 10.28
CA SER A 69 5.85 9.83 9.77
C SER A 69 5.09 8.84 8.88
N GLY A 70 3.86 8.49 9.28
CA GLY A 70 2.96 7.66 8.48
C GLY A 70 2.51 8.35 7.19
N ASP A 71 2.51 9.68 7.16
CA ASP A 71 2.08 10.46 5.98
C ASP A 71 3.04 10.30 4.80
N LEU A 72 4.35 10.12 5.06
CA LEU A 72 5.33 9.81 4.01
C LEU A 72 5.06 8.46 3.35
N TYR A 73 4.66 7.47 4.16
CA TYR A 73 4.28 6.18 3.64
C TYR A 73 3.04 6.30 2.74
N ASN A 74 1.99 6.99 3.21
CA ASN A 74 0.77 7.23 2.43
C ASN A 74 1.08 8.01 1.14
N PHE A 75 1.97 8.99 1.22
CA PHE A 75 2.44 9.76 0.07
C PHE A 75 3.12 8.89 -0.99
N VAL A 76 3.89 7.86 -0.62
CA VAL A 76 4.50 6.95 -1.62
C VAL A 76 3.48 5.92 -2.12
N VAL A 77 2.63 5.38 -1.22
CA VAL A 77 1.62 4.36 -1.54
C VAL A 77 0.60 4.87 -2.58
N GLN A 78 0.32 6.17 -2.63
CA GLN A 78 -0.59 6.73 -3.64
C GLN A 78 -0.12 6.49 -5.09
N PHE A 79 1.20 6.34 -5.30
CA PHE A 79 1.84 6.08 -6.59
C PHE A 79 2.06 4.58 -6.87
N SER A 80 1.58 3.70 -5.99
CA SER A 80 1.73 2.24 -6.13
C SER A 80 1.34 1.73 -7.51
N LEU A 81 0.21 2.19 -8.08
CA LEU A 81 -0.23 1.77 -9.41
C LEU A 81 0.74 2.22 -10.52
N ASP A 82 1.26 3.44 -10.42
CA ASP A 82 2.26 3.97 -11.37
C ASP A 82 3.55 3.14 -11.30
N ILE A 83 4.00 2.80 -10.08
CA ILE A 83 5.19 1.96 -9.85
C ILE A 83 4.98 0.53 -10.39
N ILE A 84 3.78 -0.04 -10.22
CA ILE A 84 3.43 -1.35 -10.77
C ILE A 84 3.46 -1.33 -12.31
N LEU A 85 2.98 -0.26 -12.92
CA LEU A 85 2.99 -0.10 -14.37
C LEU A 85 4.43 0.01 -14.90
N VAL A 86 5.28 0.78 -14.22
CA VAL A 86 6.73 0.86 -14.51
C VAL A 86 7.39 -0.51 -14.38
N TYR A 87 7.05 -1.28 -13.34
CA TYR A 87 7.56 -2.65 -13.16
C TYR A 87 7.19 -3.58 -14.32
N PHE A 88 5.91 -3.60 -14.72
CA PHE A 88 5.46 -4.43 -15.84
C PHE A 88 6.15 -4.04 -17.15
N TYR A 89 6.34 -2.75 -17.37
CA TYR A 89 7.07 -2.27 -18.54
C TYR A 89 8.54 -2.70 -18.52
N ALA A 90 9.23 -2.55 -17.38
CA ALA A 90 10.62 -2.98 -17.23
C ALA A 90 10.79 -4.50 -17.47
N VAL A 91 9.82 -5.30 -17.05
CA VAL A 91 9.78 -6.75 -17.34
C VAL A 91 9.55 -7.03 -18.83
N TYR A 92 8.69 -6.27 -19.49
CA TYR A 92 8.38 -6.44 -20.91
C TYR A 92 9.56 -6.05 -21.83
N GLU A 93 10.16 -4.89 -21.58
CA GLU A 93 11.30 -4.36 -22.35
C GLU A 93 12.66 -4.95 -21.90
N ASN A 94 12.68 -5.86 -20.92
CA ASN A 94 13.89 -6.46 -20.33
C ASN A 94 14.91 -5.42 -19.82
N GLN A 95 14.45 -4.41 -19.09
CA GLN A 95 15.31 -3.41 -18.46
C GLN A 95 15.66 -3.84 -17.02
N PRO A 96 16.85 -4.42 -16.76
CA PRO A 96 17.15 -5.05 -15.48
C PRO A 96 17.26 -4.05 -14.32
N GLU A 97 17.79 -2.86 -14.56
CA GLU A 97 17.98 -1.83 -13.52
C GLU A 97 16.66 -1.22 -13.07
N LEU A 98 15.81 -0.79 -14.02
CA LEU A 98 14.47 -0.28 -13.73
C LEU A 98 13.61 -1.35 -13.04
N LYS A 99 13.73 -2.61 -13.48
CA LYS A 99 13.08 -3.75 -12.82
C LYS A 99 13.55 -3.88 -11.38
N ALA A 100 14.86 -3.92 -11.12
CA ALA A 100 15.39 -4.08 -9.77
C ALA A 100 14.97 -2.94 -8.83
N SER A 101 15.01 -1.68 -9.31
CA SER A 101 14.60 -0.51 -8.52
C SER A 101 13.09 -0.51 -8.21
N SER A 102 12.25 -0.85 -9.19
CA SER A 102 10.79 -0.94 -8.98
C SER A 102 10.43 -2.13 -8.08
N GLU A 103 11.07 -3.30 -8.25
CA GLU A 103 10.89 -4.46 -7.36
C GLU A 103 11.29 -4.13 -5.92
N ALA A 104 12.43 -3.46 -5.70
CA ALA A 104 12.89 -3.06 -4.37
C ALA A 104 11.89 -2.12 -3.68
N LEU A 105 11.34 -1.15 -4.43
CA LEU A 105 10.35 -0.20 -3.91
C LEU A 105 9.03 -0.91 -3.55
N LEU A 106 8.53 -1.80 -4.40
CA LEU A 106 7.32 -2.58 -4.11
C LEU A 106 7.51 -3.51 -2.90
N MET A 107 8.67 -4.14 -2.79
CA MET A 107 9.01 -5.01 -1.67
C MET A 107 9.05 -4.26 -0.34
N VAL A 108 9.63 -3.06 -0.30
CA VAL A 108 9.68 -2.27 0.94
C VAL A 108 8.30 -1.78 1.37
N ILE A 109 7.43 -1.42 0.41
CA ILE A 109 6.03 -1.04 0.70
C ILE A 109 5.28 -2.18 1.38
N ILE A 110 5.44 -3.41 0.88
CA ILE A 110 4.82 -4.61 1.47
C ILE A 110 5.42 -4.93 2.84
N ALA A 111 6.75 -4.90 2.95
CA ALA A 111 7.43 -5.17 4.22
C ALA A 111 7.01 -4.19 5.31
N GLU A 112 6.84 -2.91 4.99
CA GLU A 112 6.31 -1.92 5.93
C GLU A 112 4.81 -2.09 6.20
N ALA A 113 4.02 -2.56 5.24
CA ALA A 113 2.59 -2.88 5.46
C ALA A 113 2.40 -4.08 6.39
N GLU A 114 3.25 -5.11 6.26
CA GLU A 114 3.16 -6.34 7.06
C GLU A 114 3.53 -6.12 8.53
N LYS A 115 4.25 -5.04 8.87
CA LYS A 115 4.58 -4.71 10.27
C LYS A 115 3.35 -4.28 11.09
N ASP A 116 2.33 -3.75 10.44
CA ASP A 116 1.08 -3.32 11.08
C ASP A 116 -0.07 -4.21 10.59
N PRO A 117 -0.19 -5.44 11.10
CA PRO A 117 -1.24 -6.35 10.68
C PRO A 117 -2.61 -5.73 10.94
N SER A 118 -3.47 -5.73 9.93
CA SER A 118 -4.85 -5.28 10.09
C SER A 118 -5.55 -6.12 11.16
N PRO A 119 -6.40 -5.50 12.00
CA PRO A 119 -7.18 -6.25 12.97
C PRO A 119 -8.03 -7.30 12.23
N PRO A 120 -8.29 -8.46 12.84
CA PRO A 120 -9.10 -9.51 12.22
C PRO A 120 -10.46 -8.95 11.84
N VAL A 121 -10.98 -9.39 10.68
CA VAL A 121 -12.32 -8.98 10.24
C VAL A 121 -13.33 -9.82 11.02
N GLN A 122 -14.09 -9.16 11.86
CA GLN A 122 -15.20 -9.79 12.56
C GLN A 122 -16.44 -9.74 11.67
N ILE A 123 -16.95 -10.91 11.28
CA ILE A 123 -18.23 -11.01 10.59
C ILE A 123 -19.32 -10.92 11.65
N HIS A 124 -20.04 -9.80 11.69
CA HIS A 124 -21.15 -9.61 12.62
C HIS A 124 -22.40 -10.37 12.13
N PRO A 125 -22.93 -11.31 12.92
CA PRO A 125 -24.11 -12.04 12.49
C PRO A 125 -25.39 -11.21 12.62
N MET A 126 -26.29 -11.35 11.66
CA MET A 126 -27.64 -10.78 11.75
C MET A 126 -28.47 -11.38 12.90
N SER A 127 -28.13 -12.58 13.39
CA SER A 127 -28.81 -13.18 14.54
C SER A 127 -28.52 -12.47 15.87
N LYS A 128 -27.40 -11.73 15.97
CA LYS A 128 -27.10 -10.87 17.12
C LYS A 128 -27.63 -9.47 16.85
N GLN A 129 -28.06 -8.81 17.92
CA GLN A 129 -28.40 -7.39 17.86
C GLN A 129 -27.18 -6.59 17.42
N SER A 130 -27.38 -5.70 16.46
CA SER A 130 -26.35 -4.75 16.00
C SER A 130 -26.79 -3.31 16.28
N VAL A 131 -25.91 -2.36 15.99
CA VAL A 131 -26.23 -0.93 16.04
C VAL A 131 -27.40 -0.57 15.11
N TYR A 132 -27.62 -1.34 14.04
CA TYR A 132 -28.60 -1.05 12.99
C TYR A 132 -29.88 -1.88 13.07
N HIS A 133 -29.89 -2.98 13.83
CA HIS A 133 -31.06 -3.83 13.94
C HIS A 133 -31.17 -4.52 15.30
N ALA A 134 -32.38 -4.58 15.84
CA ALA A 134 -32.71 -5.44 16.96
C ALA A 134 -32.96 -6.86 16.43
N SER A 135 -32.34 -7.86 17.06
CA SER A 135 -32.63 -9.26 16.76
C SER A 135 -34.05 -9.60 17.24
N PRO A 136 -34.91 -10.26 16.43
CA PRO A 136 -36.23 -10.67 16.85
C PRO A 136 -36.12 -11.78 17.91
N GLN A 137 -36.11 -11.41 19.18
CA GLN A 137 -36.06 -12.34 20.33
C GLN A 137 -37.35 -13.18 20.52
N SER A 138 -38.31 -13.12 19.60
CA SER A 138 -39.65 -13.66 19.79
C SER A 138 -40.03 -14.60 18.66
N VAL A 139 -39.56 -15.86 18.71
CA VAL A 139 -40.31 -17.12 18.51
C VAL A 139 -39.24 -18.23 18.39
N VAL A 140 -38.88 -18.84 19.50
CA VAL A 140 -37.95 -19.99 19.52
C VAL A 140 -38.72 -21.23 19.08
N SER A 141 -38.67 -21.54 17.79
CA SER A 141 -38.98 -22.89 17.27
C SER A 141 -37.70 -23.74 17.27
N GLN A 142 -37.80 -25.05 17.48
CA GLN A 142 -36.63 -25.95 17.53
C GLN A 142 -35.78 -25.92 16.24
N GLN A 143 -36.33 -25.50 15.09
CA GLN A 143 -35.61 -25.28 13.84
C GLN A 143 -34.70 -24.03 13.87
N ALA A 144 -35.08 -22.99 14.63
CA ALA A 144 -34.25 -21.80 14.82
C ALA A 144 -32.96 -22.12 15.60
N VAL A 145 -33.03 -23.02 16.58
CA VAL A 145 -31.90 -23.41 17.44
C VAL A 145 -30.81 -24.17 16.67
N LEU A 146 -31.19 -25.08 15.77
CA LEU A 146 -30.23 -25.82 14.92
C LEU A 146 -29.56 -24.90 13.88
N THR A 147 -30.32 -23.95 13.34
CA THR A 147 -29.81 -22.97 12.37
C THR A 147 -28.90 -21.95 13.06
N GLU A 148 -29.26 -21.49 14.25
CA GLU A 148 -28.45 -20.60 15.08
C GLU A 148 -27.15 -21.28 15.55
N ALA A 149 -27.19 -22.55 15.92
CA ALA A 149 -25.99 -23.32 16.26
C ALA A 149 -25.06 -23.57 15.05
N MET A 150 -25.61 -23.78 13.85
CA MET A 150 -24.81 -23.86 12.61
C MET A 150 -24.22 -22.51 12.19
N LEU A 151 -24.96 -21.41 12.37
CA LEU A 151 -24.47 -20.05 12.11
C LEU A 151 -23.40 -19.65 13.13
N GLN A 152 -23.57 -20.00 14.41
CA GLN A 152 -22.60 -19.70 15.48
C GLN A 152 -21.22 -20.33 15.21
N ARG A 153 -21.15 -21.52 14.61
CA ARG A 153 -19.86 -22.14 14.21
C ARG A 153 -19.03 -21.31 13.22
N HIS A 154 -19.67 -20.44 12.43
CA HIS A 154 -19.00 -19.51 11.51
C HIS A 154 -18.87 -18.08 12.06
N ASN A 155 -19.58 -17.75 13.14
CA ASN A 155 -19.69 -16.38 13.69
C ASN A 155 -18.65 -16.05 14.78
N GLU A 156 -17.98 -17.05 15.35
CA GLU A 156 -16.93 -16.86 16.37
C GLU A 156 -15.51 -17.03 15.81
N THR A 157 -15.38 -17.44 14.55
CA THR A 157 -14.11 -17.43 13.84
C THR A 157 -13.79 -16.01 13.43
N GLU A 158 -12.89 -15.37 14.18
CA GLU A 158 -12.09 -14.26 13.66
C GLU A 158 -11.46 -14.72 12.35
N TYR A 159 -11.90 -14.13 11.24
CA TYR A 159 -11.21 -14.37 9.98
C TYR A 159 -9.95 -13.52 10.03
N SER A 160 -8.80 -14.20 10.13
CA SER A 160 -7.56 -13.56 9.74
C SER A 160 -7.79 -13.03 8.33
N ALA A 161 -7.73 -11.71 8.16
CA ALA A 161 -7.64 -11.10 6.85
C ALA A 161 -6.31 -11.60 6.28
N LEU A 162 -6.36 -12.78 5.66
CA LEU A 162 -5.22 -13.58 5.22
C LEU A 162 -4.62 -12.86 4.03
N ARG A 163 -3.85 -11.82 4.32
CA ARG A 163 -2.89 -11.29 3.37
C ARG A 163 -1.76 -12.30 3.29
N PRO A 164 -1.43 -12.83 2.10
CA PRO A 164 -0.28 -13.68 2.00
C PRO A 164 0.97 -12.87 2.39
N SER A 165 1.82 -13.41 3.27
CA SER A 165 3.06 -12.75 3.67
C SER A 165 4.16 -13.00 2.63
N PHE A 166 4.72 -11.89 2.14
CA PHE A 166 5.80 -11.85 1.17
C PHE A 166 7.09 -11.24 1.73
N ALA A 167 7.13 -10.87 3.01
CA ALA A 167 8.35 -10.39 3.66
C ALA A 167 9.54 -11.32 3.37
N GLY A 168 10.60 -10.75 2.80
CA GLY A 168 11.85 -11.44 2.49
C GLY A 168 11.81 -12.41 1.30
N LYS A 169 10.70 -12.54 0.57
CA LYS A 169 10.62 -13.41 -0.61
C LYS A 169 10.94 -12.62 -1.89
N PRO A 170 11.89 -13.05 -2.73
CA PRO A 170 12.16 -12.39 -4.00
C PRO A 170 10.96 -12.47 -4.93
N ILE A 171 10.83 -11.49 -5.82
CA ILE A 171 9.78 -11.48 -6.85
C ILE A 171 10.17 -12.48 -7.96
N THR A 172 9.27 -13.43 -8.20
CA THR A 172 9.39 -14.49 -9.19
C THR A 172 8.13 -14.49 -10.06
N VAL A 173 8.21 -15.14 -11.23
CA VAL A 173 7.05 -15.26 -12.13
C VAL A 173 5.84 -15.89 -11.43
N ASN A 174 6.07 -16.79 -10.47
CA ASN A 174 5.03 -17.54 -9.77
C ASN A 174 4.35 -16.75 -8.64
N ASN A 175 5.03 -15.78 -8.02
CA ASN A 175 4.48 -15.01 -6.89
C ASN A 175 4.22 -13.52 -7.23
N ARG A 176 4.70 -13.00 -8.37
CA ARG A 176 4.58 -11.58 -8.73
C ARG A 176 3.14 -11.07 -8.70
N LEU A 177 2.17 -11.83 -9.21
CA LEU A 177 0.77 -11.38 -9.20
C LEU A 177 0.17 -11.34 -7.80
N SER A 178 0.46 -12.34 -6.97
CA SER A 178 -0.01 -12.37 -5.57
C SER A 178 0.66 -11.29 -4.70
N LEU A 179 1.89 -10.95 -5.02
CA LEU A 179 2.63 -9.86 -4.39
C LEU A 179 2.06 -8.50 -4.79
N LEU A 180 1.82 -8.29 -6.08
CA LEU A 180 1.20 -7.07 -6.60
C LEU A 180 -0.23 -6.89 -6.08
N SER A 181 -1.03 -7.96 -5.98
CA SER A 181 -2.36 -7.89 -5.35
C SER A 181 -2.28 -7.46 -3.89
N SER A 182 -1.20 -7.83 -3.20
CA SER A 182 -0.96 -7.37 -1.83
C SER A 182 -0.67 -5.89 -1.79
N VAL A 183 0.13 -5.33 -2.70
CA VAL A 183 0.35 -3.86 -2.78
C VAL A 183 -0.96 -3.10 -2.97
N VAL A 184 -1.81 -3.56 -3.91
CA VAL A 184 -3.09 -2.92 -4.20
C VAL A 184 -4.02 -2.95 -2.98
N ALA A 185 -4.06 -4.06 -2.24
CA ALA A 185 -4.85 -4.16 -1.01
C ALA A 185 -4.32 -3.28 0.14
N VAL A 186 -3.09 -2.73 0.08
CA VAL A 186 -2.57 -1.86 1.15
C VAL A 186 -3.30 -0.54 1.09
N ARG A 187 -3.51 -0.07 -0.14
CA ARG A 187 -4.15 1.20 -0.45
C ARG A 187 -5.59 1.30 0.05
N SER A 188 -6.33 0.19 0.11
CA SER A 188 -7.73 0.20 0.53
C SER A 188 -7.95 0.32 2.05
N VAL A 189 -6.89 0.23 2.86
CA VAL A 189 -6.97 0.30 4.33
C VAL A 189 -6.63 1.70 4.85
N THR A 190 -6.06 2.56 4.01
CA THR A 190 -5.61 3.91 4.35
C THR A 190 -6.60 5.03 4.00
N ASP A 191 -7.77 4.68 3.45
CA ASP A 191 -8.91 5.59 3.22
C ASP A 191 -9.97 5.41 4.32
#